data_AF-A0A1S1EDY6-F1
#
_entry.id   AF-A0A1S1EDY6-F1
#
_cell.length_a   1.000
_cell.length_b   1.000
_cell.length_c   1.000
_cell.angle_alpha   90.00
_cell.angle_beta   90.00
_cell.angle_gamma   90.00
#
_symmetry.space_group_name_H-M   'P 1'
#
loop_
_entity.id
_entity.type
_entity.pdbx_description
1 polymer ?
#
loop_
_entity_poly.entity_id
_entity_poly.type
_entity_poly.pdbx_seq_one_letter_code
_entity_poly.pdbx_strand_id
1 'polypeptide(L)' 'MLLLPDGAPGEIWFTRWQRRADRTYSCRETILATREEIEPFVQAMDRLSREKDFVASLTPRSYDGPHVY' A
#
# COMPACT_ATOMS: atom_id res chain seq x y z
N MET A 1 -15.07 -10.85 -6.05
CA MET A 1 -16.19 -10.01 -5.57
C MET A 1 -16.10 -9.98 -4.06
N LEU A 2 -15.68 -8.85 -3.46
CA LEU A 2 -15.69 -8.67 -2.01
C LEU A 2 -17.06 -8.11 -1.65
N LEU A 3 -17.84 -8.89 -0.91
CA LEU A 3 -19.13 -8.47 -0.37
C LEU A 3 -18.86 -7.68 0.90
N LEU A 4 -19.15 -6.38 0.90
CA LEU A 4 -19.12 -5.56 2.10
C LEU A 4 -20.41 -5.84 2.91
N PRO A 5 -20.34 -5.96 4.25
CA PRO A 5 -21.54 -6.08 5.07
C PRO A 5 -22.35 -4.78 5.00
N ASP A 6 -23.68 -4.89 4.99
CA ASP A 6 -24.58 -3.74 5.02
C ASP A 6 -24.50 -3.03 6.39
N GLY A 7 -24.06 -1.77 6.40
CA GLY A 7 -24.08 -0.92 7.57
C GLY A 7 -23.06 0.22 7.55
N ALA A 8 -23.55 1.45 7.76
CA ALA A 8 -22.87 2.75 7.89
C ALA A 8 -21.86 3.13 6.78
N PRO A 9 -21.79 4.41 6.35
CA PRO A 9 -20.79 4.85 5.38
C PRO A 9 -19.38 4.70 5.98
N GLY A 10 -18.72 3.58 5.65
CA GLY A 10 -17.31 3.33 5.94
C GLY A 10 -16.44 3.78 4.77
N GLU A 11 -15.19 4.15 5.07
CA GLU A 11 -14.20 4.46 4.05
C GLU A 11 -13.91 3.21 3.19
N ILE A 12 -14.15 3.29 1.88
CA ILE A 12 -13.84 2.22 0.93
C ILE A 12 -12.42 2.44 0.42
N TRP A 13 -11.48 1.66 0.94
CA TRP A 13 -10.10 1.63 0.43
C TRP A 13 -10.00 0.57 -0.67
N PHE A 14 -9.88 1.00 -1.94
CA PHE A 14 -9.60 0.10 -3.05
C PHE A 14 -8.10 -0.07 -3.19
N THR A 15 -7.58 -1.16 -2.61
CA THR A 15 -6.21 -1.62 -2.86
C THR A 15 -6.31 -2.94 -3.61
N ARG A 16 -5.51 -3.15 -4.66
CA ARG A 16 -5.56 -4.41 -5.43
C ARG A 16 -4.99 -5.57 -4.61
N TRP A 17 -5.84 -6.15 -3.76
CA TRP A 17 -5.51 -7.32 -2.96
C TRP A 17 -5.44 -8.57 -3.85
N GLN A 18 -4.27 -9.20 -3.87
CA GLN A 18 -4.03 -10.48 -4.53
C GLN A 18 -3.89 -11.56 -3.46
N ARG A 19 -4.69 -12.62 -3.60
CA ARG A 19 -4.54 -13.84 -2.80
C ARG A 19 -3.33 -14.64 -3.31
N ARG A 20 -2.40 -14.96 -2.42
CA ARG A 20 -1.21 -15.79 -2.68
C ARG A 20 -1.53 -17.28 -2.50
N ALA A 21 -0.65 -18.14 -2.99
CA ALA A 21 -0.83 -19.60 -2.94
C ALA A 21 -0.87 -20.15 -1.49
N ASP A 22 -0.17 -19.50 -0.57
CA ASP A 22 -0.16 -19.76 0.87
C ASP A 22 -1.42 -19.25 1.60
N ARG A 23 -2.42 -18.76 0.86
CA ARG A 23 -3.68 -18.17 1.35
C ARG A 23 -3.50 -16.82 2.06
N THR A 24 -2.32 -16.21 2.02
CA THR A 24 -2.14 -14.82 2.46
C THR A 24 -2.68 -13.84 1.41
N TYR A 25 -2.90 -12.60 1.82
CA TYR A 25 -3.26 -11.51 0.92
C TYR A 25 -2.11 -10.51 0.88
N SER A 26 -1.78 -10.04 -0.33
CA SER A 26 -0.80 -8.99 -0.53
C SER A 26 -1.34 -7.96 -1.50
N CYS A 27 -0.95 -6.70 -1.35
CA CYS A 27 -1.21 -5.66 -2.32
C CYS A 27 0.12 -5.06 -2.83
N ARG A 28 0.06 -4.39 -3.98
CA ARG A 28 1.17 -3.59 -4.49
C ARG A 28 0.61 -2.36 -5.17
N GLU A 29 1.01 -1.20 -4.68
CA GLU A 29 0.61 0.12 -5.17
C GLU A 29 1.86 0.91 -5.62
N THR A 30 1.67 1.87 -6.52
CA THR A 30 2.72 2.83 -6.89
C THR A 30 2.35 4.19 -6.32
N ILE A 31 3.27 4.77 -5.55
CA ILE A 31 3.09 6.10 -4.94
C ILE A 31 4.01 7.08 -5.68
N LEU A 32 3.45 8.19 -6.14
CA LEU A 32 4.20 9.33 -6.67
C LEU A 32 4.23 10.41 -5.59
N ALA A 33 5.41 10.67 -5.04
CA ALA A 33 5.62 11.63 -3.97
C ALA A 33 7.08 12.07 -3.96
N THR A 34 7.38 13.21 -3.35
CA THR A 34 8.75 13.66 -3.13
C THR A 34 9.46 12.80 -2.09
N ARG A 35 10.79 12.94 -1.97
CA ARG A 35 11.55 12.23 -0.94
C ARG A 35 11.09 12.64 0.46
N GLU A 36 10.83 13.93 0.63
CA GLU A 36 10.39 14.53 1.89
C GLU A 36 9.02 14.00 2.32
N GLU A 37 8.14 13.67 1.37
CA GLU A 37 6.82 13.06 1.61
C GLU A 37 6.91 11.54 1.88
N ILE A 38 7.87 10.85 1.23
CA ILE A 38 8.05 9.40 1.39
C ILE A 38 8.65 9.02 2.74
N GLU A 39 9.62 9.78 3.25
CA GLU A 39 10.31 9.48 4.51
C GLU A 39 9.34 9.31 5.72
N PRO A 40 8.42 10.25 6.01
CA PRO A 40 7.46 10.07 7.10
C PRO A 40 6.47 8.92 6.83
N PHE A 41 6.12 8.65 5.57
CA PHE A 41 5.26 7.54 5.20
C PHE A 41 5.93 6.19 5.49
N VAL A 42 7.22 6.03 5.18
CA VAL A 42 8.00 4.82 5.51
C VAL A 42 7.98 4.56 7.01
N GLN A 43 8.22 5.60 7.82
CA GLN A 43 8.20 5.48 9.29
C GLN A 43 6.81 5.09 9.82
N ALA A 44 5.75 5.70 9.28
CA ALA A 44 4.38 5.37 9.66
C ALA A 44 4.01 3.92 9.30
N MET A 45 4.44 3.45 8.12
CA MET A 45 4.20 2.08 7.67
C MET A 45 4.95 1.05 8.50
N ASP A 46 6.22 1.28 8.85
CA ASP A 46 7.00 0.39 9.72
C ASP A 46 6.42 0.28 11.13
N ARG A 47 5.95 1.40 11.69
CA ARG A 47 5.22 1.38 12.97
C ARG A 47 3.93 0.56 12.85
N LEU A 48 3.11 0.85 11.84
CA LEU A 48 1.83 0.18 11.64
C LEU A 48 1.99 -1.33 11.40
N SER A 49 3.02 -1.72 10.65
CA SER A 49 3.29 -3.13 10.34
C SER A 49 3.65 -3.93 11.58
N ARG A 50 4.39 -3.34 12.52
CA ARG A 50 4.70 -3.94 13.83
C ARG A 50 3.48 -4.00 14.74
N GLU A 51 2.68 -2.95 14.77
CA GLU A 51 1.46 -2.89 15.62
C GLU A 51 0.37 -3.87 15.18
N LYS A 52 0.29 -4.17 13.88
CA LYS A 52 -0.77 -4.98 13.28
C LYS A 52 -0.29 -6.33 12.74
N ASP A 53 0.96 -6.67 12.99
CA ASP A 53 1.59 -7.94 12.61
C ASP A 53 1.43 -8.29 11.12
N PHE A 54 1.80 -7.36 10.25
CA PHE A 54 1.89 -7.62 8.81
C PHE A 54 3.23 -7.17 8.24
N VAL A 55 3.55 -7.65 7.03
CA VAL A 55 4.77 -7.27 6.33
C VAL A 55 4.47 -6.16 5.33
N ALA A 56 5.18 -5.03 5.47
CA ALA A 56 5.18 -3.93 4.52
C ALA A 56 6.60 -3.69 4.03
N SER A 57 6.75 -3.38 2.74
CA SER A 57 8.02 -2.91 2.20
C SER A 57 7.77 -1.82 1.17
N LEU A 58 8.63 -0.80 1.20
CA LEU A 58 8.67 0.24 0.19
C LEU A 58 9.98 0.10 -0.56
N THR A 59 9.89 0.11 -1.88
CA THR A 59 11.07 0.05 -2.75
C THR A 59 11.05 1.27 -3.68
N PRO A 60 12.07 2.15 -3.63
CA PRO A 60 12.18 3.22 -4.61
C PRO A 60 12.36 2.58 -5.98
N ARG A 61 11.50 2.96 -6.92
CA ARG A 61 11.68 2.59 -8.32
C ARG A 61 12.43 3.73 -8.99
N SER A 62 13.66 3.46 -9.44
CA SER A 62 14.33 4.37 -10.36
C SER A 62 13.43 4.54 -11.59
N TYR A 63 12.95 5.74 -11.83
CA TYR A 63 12.21 6.06 -13.04
C TYR A 63 13.23 6.32 -14.15
N ASP A 64 13.50 5.32 -14.98
CA ASP A 64 14.38 5.44 -16.16
C ASP A 64 13.61 5.89 -17.43
N GLY A 65 12.40 6.44 -17.28
CA GLY A 65 11.58 6.91 -18.40
C GLY A 65 11.90 8.37 -18.79
N PRO A 66 11.66 8.78 -20.04
CA PRO A 66 11.78 10.18 -20.43
C PRO A 66 10.76 11.02 -19.64
N HIS A 67 11.24 12.00 -18.86
CA HIS A 67 10.38 13.01 -18.27
C HIS A 67 9.69 13.80 -19.39
N VAL A 68 8.39 13.60 -19.57
CA VAL A 68 7.57 14.49 -20.38
C VAL A 68 7.12 15.61 -19.44
N TYR A 69 7.75 16.77 -19.56
CA TYR A 69 7.37 18.02 -18.89
C TYR A 69 6.11 18.61 -19.53
#